data_AF-A0A958BGG5-F1
#
_entry.id   AF-A0A958BGG5-F1
#
_cell.length_a   1.000
_cell.length_b   1.000
_cell.length_c   1.000
_cell.angle_alpha   90.00
_cell.angle_beta   90.00
_cell.angle_gamma   90.00
#
_symmetry.space_group_name_H-M   'P 1'
#
loop_
_entity.id
_entity.type
_entity.pdbx_description
1 polymer ?
#
loop_
_entity_poly.entity_id
_entity_poly.type
_entity_poly.pdbx_seq_one_letter_code
_entity_poly.pdbx_strand_id
1 'polypeptide(L)'
;MSDRIGGAAPAVARGPSAVSARLAGLAFLALASTLAACGARPEPRAEGRRSRPALASDAAEPIDADPNADFANALITHSYIDPRAIARISRFRSGVGHDFSDGRERCRSMKHYIEPRPELDWAAIEIFAPATGELVELAPEWAGARLRLRPESAPERRIVIFHVRPEAGIAVGRRVLAGQRLGWHQGAETLSDIAIEVLEPTYRLESYFELLDRSVRAEYAARGIADPGDLVRSRAQRDAQPLRCAGDRFLDPADPSDWIALRPIDAEAP
;
A
#
# COMPACT_ATOMS: atom_id res chain seq x y z
N MET A 1 -39.61 -19.30 44.32
CA MET A 1 -38.94 -18.82 45.54
C MET A 1 -37.44 -18.83 45.26
N SER A 2 -36.80 -17.66 45.41
CA SER A 2 -35.37 -17.34 45.61
C SER A 2 -34.31 -18.36 45.10
N ASP A 3 -33.30 -17.99 44.31
CA ASP A 3 -32.34 -16.91 44.60
C ASP A 3 -31.61 -16.38 43.35
N ARG A 4 -31.26 -15.10 43.45
CA ARG A 4 -30.35 -14.36 42.57
C ARG A 4 -28.91 -14.65 42.98
N ILE A 5 -28.01 -14.90 42.03
CA ILE A 5 -26.58 -14.61 42.19
C ILE A 5 -26.07 -13.96 40.90
N GLY A 6 -25.81 -12.66 41.00
CA GLY A 6 -25.04 -11.91 40.02
C GLY A 6 -23.54 -12.04 40.32
N GLY A 7 -22.73 -12.16 39.27
CA GLY A 7 -21.28 -12.08 39.33
C GLY A 7 -20.82 -10.99 38.37
N ALA A 8 -20.42 -9.85 38.93
CA ALA A 8 -19.81 -8.74 38.20
C ALA A 8 -18.33 -9.03 37.93
N ALA A 9 -17.89 -8.79 36.69
CA ALA A 9 -16.48 -8.79 36.32
C ALA A 9 -15.85 -7.41 36.62
N PRO A 10 -14.62 -7.34 37.17
CA PRO A 10 -13.99 -6.08 37.49
C PRO A 10 -13.38 -5.40 36.25
N ALA A 11 -13.63 -4.09 36.16
CA ALA A 11 -13.02 -3.18 35.21
C ALA A 11 -11.54 -2.95 35.56
N VAL A 12 -10.65 -3.11 34.57
CA VAL A 12 -9.24 -2.73 34.68
C VAL A 12 -9.07 -1.33 34.10
N ALA A 13 -8.82 -0.37 34.98
CA ALA A 13 -8.51 1.01 34.64
C ALA A 13 -7.09 1.13 34.06
N ARG A 14 -6.96 1.78 32.90
CA ARG A 14 -5.67 2.22 32.33
C ARG A 14 -5.39 3.64 32.81
N GLY A 15 -4.32 3.82 33.59
CA GLY A 15 -3.80 5.14 33.96
C GLY A 15 -2.91 5.74 32.86
N PRO A 16 -2.88 7.08 32.69
CA PRO A 16 -1.98 7.74 31.74
C PRO A 16 -0.58 7.95 32.35
N SER A 17 0.46 7.53 31.63
CA SER A 17 1.85 7.87 31.93
C SER A 17 2.18 9.28 31.44
N ALA A 18 2.78 10.06 32.34
CA ALA A 18 3.15 11.45 32.14
C ALA A 18 4.43 11.63 31.29
N VAL A 19 4.36 12.63 30.41
CA VAL A 19 5.30 13.74 30.21
C VAL A 19 6.79 13.47 30.39
N SER A 20 7.56 13.66 29.30
CA SER A 20 8.88 14.31 29.40
C SER A 20 9.21 15.02 28.09
N ALA A 21 9.11 16.34 28.11
CA ALA A 21 9.64 17.23 27.08
C ALA A 21 11.01 17.73 27.52
N ARG A 22 12.00 17.70 26.62
CA ARG A 22 13.21 18.52 26.73
C ARG A 22 13.49 19.19 25.39
N LEU A 23 13.26 20.50 25.37
CA LEU A 23 13.83 21.42 24.41
C LEU A 23 15.32 21.60 24.72
N ALA A 24 16.15 21.63 23.68
CA ALA A 24 17.41 22.36 23.68
C ALA A 24 17.63 22.88 22.26
N GLY A 25 17.58 24.21 22.10
CA GLY A 25 17.95 24.89 20.87
C GLY A 25 19.46 25.08 20.77
N LEU A 26 19.91 25.43 19.57
CA LEU A 26 21.06 26.32 19.36
C LEU A 26 21.07 26.74 17.88
N ALA A 27 20.95 28.05 17.67
CA ALA A 27 21.19 28.73 16.41
C ALA A 27 22.68 29.06 16.30
N PHE A 28 23.24 29.08 15.09
CA PHE A 28 24.35 29.98 14.75
C PHE A 28 24.36 30.35 13.25
N LEU A 29 24.40 31.67 13.03
CA LEU A 29 24.85 32.43 11.85
C LEU A 29 26.21 31.93 11.31
N ALA A 30 26.77 32.35 10.17
CA ALA A 30 26.41 33.01 8.91
C ALA A 30 27.78 33.23 8.18
N LEU A 31 27.72 33.47 6.86
CA LEU A 31 28.70 34.20 6.02
C LEU A 31 30.16 33.70 5.93
N ALA A 32 30.67 33.56 4.70
CA ALA A 32 31.36 34.66 4.00
C ALA A 32 32.00 34.21 2.67
N SER A 33 31.92 35.13 1.70
CA SER A 33 32.46 35.13 0.34
C SER A 33 33.96 35.44 0.27
N THR A 34 34.60 35.19 -0.88
CA THR A 34 35.66 36.01 -1.55
C THR A 34 36.09 35.29 -2.84
N LEU A 35 35.84 35.82 -4.05
CA LEU A 35 36.54 36.87 -4.83
C LEU A 35 37.88 36.44 -5.47
N ALA A 36 37.95 36.61 -6.80
CA ALA A 36 39.07 37.11 -7.64
C ALA A 36 39.27 36.28 -8.92
N ALA A 37 39.72 36.78 -10.07
CA ALA A 37 39.73 38.09 -10.72
C ALA A 37 40.29 37.88 -12.15
N CYS A 38 40.05 38.86 -13.01
CA CYS A 38 40.29 38.99 -14.44
C CYS A 38 41.72 38.76 -15.01
N GLY A 39 41.75 38.54 -16.34
CA GLY A 39 42.76 39.03 -17.30
C GLY A 39 43.00 38.04 -18.46
N ALA A 40 43.27 38.37 -19.72
CA ALA A 40 43.09 39.51 -20.63
C ALA A 40 43.39 39.00 -22.07
N ARG A 41 42.89 39.71 -23.10
CA ARG A 41 42.99 39.52 -24.60
C ARG A 41 44.45 39.51 -25.16
N PRO A 42 44.76 39.27 -26.48
CA PRO A 42 43.95 39.42 -27.71
C PRO A 42 44.12 38.37 -28.86
N GLU A 43 43.31 38.54 -29.93
CA GLU A 43 43.30 37.80 -31.21
C GLU A 43 44.47 38.13 -32.17
N PRO A 44 44.68 37.25 -33.18
CA PRO A 44 44.79 37.72 -34.56
C PRO A 44 43.89 36.98 -35.59
N ARG A 45 43.40 37.78 -36.56
CA ARG A 45 42.90 37.46 -37.92
C ARG A 45 43.90 36.56 -38.72
N ALA A 46 43.58 35.79 -39.76
CA ALA A 46 42.39 35.54 -40.60
C ALA A 46 42.62 34.25 -41.44
N GLU A 47 41.62 33.92 -42.26
CA GLU A 47 41.65 33.09 -43.50
C GLU A 47 41.15 31.63 -43.45
N GLY A 48 39.85 31.49 -43.76
CA GLY A 48 39.45 30.85 -45.01
C GLY A 48 39.57 29.34 -45.13
N ARG A 49 38.54 28.60 -44.69
CA ARG A 49 38.20 27.30 -45.32
C ARG A 49 36.76 26.87 -45.06
N ARG A 50 35.98 26.87 -46.15
CA ARG A 50 34.85 25.99 -46.51
C ARG A 50 33.97 25.49 -45.35
N SER A 51 32.77 26.07 -45.29
CA SER A 51 31.61 25.59 -44.56
C SER A 51 31.36 24.09 -44.82
N ARG A 52 31.65 23.25 -43.82
CA ARG A 52 30.99 21.95 -43.64
C ARG A 52 29.83 22.17 -42.67
N PRO A 53 28.64 21.59 -42.91
CA PRO A 53 27.59 21.63 -41.90
C PRO A 53 28.10 20.94 -40.64
N ALA A 54 27.95 21.63 -39.51
CA ALA A 54 28.27 21.12 -38.20
C ALA A 54 27.46 19.84 -37.95
N LEU A 55 28.16 18.73 -37.70
CA LEU A 55 27.60 17.67 -36.88
C LEU A 55 27.33 18.31 -35.52
N ALA A 56 26.04 18.46 -35.20
CA ALA A 56 25.62 18.80 -33.86
C ALA A 56 26.09 17.70 -32.93
N SER A 57 27.15 18.03 -32.20
CA SER A 57 27.37 17.77 -30.77
C SER A 57 26.37 16.80 -30.14
N ASP A 58 26.92 15.68 -29.69
CA ASP A 58 26.41 14.83 -28.61
C ASP A 58 25.52 15.59 -27.63
N ALA A 59 24.21 15.35 -27.72
CA ALA A 59 23.40 15.23 -26.53
C ALA A 59 23.39 13.74 -26.22
N ALA A 60 24.32 13.32 -25.36
CA ALA A 60 24.21 12.02 -24.72
C ALA A 60 22.87 12.01 -23.99
N GLU A 61 21.93 11.21 -24.51
CA GLU A 61 20.82 10.67 -23.74
C GLU A 61 21.39 10.18 -22.39
N PRO A 62 20.74 10.41 -21.24
CA PRO A 62 21.24 9.89 -19.98
C PRO A 62 21.19 8.36 -20.01
N ILE A 63 22.32 7.77 -20.39
CA ILE A 63 22.69 6.39 -20.09
C ILE A 63 22.88 6.37 -18.57
N ASP A 64 22.12 5.51 -17.87
CA ASP A 64 22.12 5.26 -16.42
C ASP A 64 20.95 5.83 -15.59
N ALA A 65 19.75 6.02 -16.17
CA ALA A 65 18.56 5.78 -15.35
C ALA A 65 18.47 4.27 -15.11
N ASP A 66 18.82 3.80 -13.91
CA ASP A 66 18.54 2.41 -13.52
C ASP A 66 17.05 2.14 -13.77
N PRO A 67 16.69 1.23 -14.69
CA PRO A 67 15.29 0.91 -14.97
C PRO A 67 14.57 0.30 -13.74
N ASN A 68 15.29 0.06 -12.64
CA ASN A 68 14.76 -0.37 -11.34
C ASN A 68 14.65 0.75 -10.29
N ALA A 69 15.05 2.00 -10.58
CA ALA A 69 14.93 3.11 -9.62
C ALA A 69 13.48 3.34 -9.16
N ASP A 70 12.51 3.08 -10.05
CA ASP A 70 11.06 3.17 -9.76
C ASP A 70 10.53 2.00 -8.90
N PHE A 71 11.35 0.98 -8.63
CA PHE A 71 10.93 -0.26 -7.96
C PHE A 71 11.71 -0.58 -6.70
N ALA A 72 12.50 0.35 -6.17
CA ALA A 72 13.28 0.15 -4.95
C ALA A 72 12.41 -0.26 -3.72
N ASN A 73 11.10 -0.01 -3.77
CA ASN A 73 10.14 -0.38 -2.72
C ASN A 73 9.23 -1.58 -3.08
N ALA A 74 9.47 -2.28 -4.20
CA ALA A 74 8.66 -3.41 -4.62
C ALA A 74 8.77 -4.56 -3.60
N LEU A 75 7.63 -4.92 -3.01
CA LEU A 75 7.50 -5.96 -1.99
C LEU A 75 6.66 -7.13 -2.50
N ILE A 76 5.64 -6.82 -3.29
CA ILE A 76 4.59 -7.74 -3.68
C ILE A 76 4.92 -8.30 -5.06
N THR A 77 5.41 -9.54 -5.09
CA THR A 77 5.84 -10.24 -6.31
C THR A 77 4.82 -11.24 -6.81
N HIS A 78 3.69 -11.38 -6.13
CA HIS A 78 2.54 -12.10 -6.63
C HIS A 78 1.25 -11.46 -6.15
N SER A 79 0.21 -11.48 -6.97
CA SER A 79 -1.10 -11.02 -6.51
C SER A 79 -1.67 -11.99 -5.48
N TYR A 80 -2.13 -11.49 -4.33
CA TYR A 80 -2.73 -12.34 -3.30
C TYR A 80 -4.08 -12.95 -3.74
N ILE A 81 -4.71 -12.38 -4.76
CA ILE A 81 -5.96 -12.83 -5.37
C ILE A 81 -5.82 -12.68 -6.89
N ASP A 82 -6.24 -13.68 -7.66
CA ASP A 82 -6.15 -13.62 -9.12
C ASP A 82 -6.84 -12.34 -9.63
N PRO A 83 -6.12 -11.42 -10.30
CA PRO A 83 -6.73 -10.20 -10.80
C PRO A 83 -7.96 -10.52 -11.62
N ARG A 84 -7.99 -11.60 -12.40
CA ARG A 84 -9.12 -12.00 -13.24
C ARG A 84 -10.43 -12.23 -12.47
N ALA A 85 -10.34 -12.55 -11.17
CA ALA A 85 -11.49 -12.75 -10.31
C ALA A 85 -12.12 -11.46 -9.79
N ILE A 86 -11.49 -10.30 -10.00
CA ILE A 86 -11.87 -9.03 -9.36
C ILE A 86 -12.83 -8.22 -10.26
N ALA A 87 -13.95 -7.75 -9.71
CA ALA A 87 -14.81 -6.76 -10.35
C ALA A 87 -14.35 -5.33 -10.07
N ARG A 88 -14.07 -5.00 -8.81
CA ARG A 88 -13.62 -3.66 -8.40
C ARG A 88 -12.78 -3.69 -7.12
N ILE A 89 -12.00 -2.63 -6.95
CA ILE A 89 -11.06 -2.46 -5.84
C ILE A 89 -11.37 -1.13 -5.16
N SER A 90 -11.43 -1.12 -3.83
CA SER A 90 -11.58 0.12 -3.09
C SER A 90 -10.27 0.90 -3.06
N ARG A 91 -10.36 2.23 -3.04
CA ARG A 91 -9.23 3.09 -2.77
C ARG A 91 -8.73 2.91 -1.33
N PHE A 92 -7.44 3.09 -1.13
CA PHE A 92 -6.84 3.36 0.17
C PHE A 92 -7.37 4.70 0.70
N ARG A 93 -7.62 4.82 2.00
CA ARG A 93 -8.36 5.95 2.64
C ARG A 93 -9.82 6.06 2.17
N SER A 94 -10.47 4.94 1.86
CA SER A 94 -11.89 4.89 1.49
C SER A 94 -12.83 4.88 2.72
N GLY A 95 -14.12 5.10 2.47
CA GLY A 95 -15.21 4.79 3.39
C GLY A 95 -15.85 3.42 3.14
N VAL A 96 -15.12 2.49 2.53
CA VAL A 96 -15.58 1.12 2.29
C VAL A 96 -15.30 0.26 3.51
N GLY A 97 -16.24 -0.61 3.88
CA GLY A 97 -16.13 -1.51 5.03
C GLY A 97 -16.19 -0.75 6.35
N HIS A 98 -15.12 -0.85 7.14
CA HIS A 98 -15.02 -0.20 8.45
C HIS A 98 -13.70 0.59 8.60
N ASP A 99 -13.63 1.46 9.61
CA ASP A 99 -12.43 2.20 9.98
C ASP A 99 -11.31 1.21 10.30
N PHE A 100 -10.18 1.44 9.64
CA PHE A 100 -8.95 0.71 9.88
C PHE A 100 -7.82 1.72 9.79
N SER A 101 -7.86 2.72 10.67
CA SER A 101 -6.89 3.79 10.74
C SER A 101 -5.69 3.41 11.63
N ASP A 102 -4.56 4.07 11.41
CA ASP A 102 -3.43 4.06 12.33
C ASP A 102 -3.53 5.21 13.36
N GLY A 103 -2.45 5.49 14.09
CA GLY A 103 -2.42 6.60 15.06
C GLY A 103 -2.34 8.01 14.43
N ARG A 104 -2.13 8.10 13.11
CA ARG A 104 -1.84 9.35 12.37
C ARG A 104 -3.03 9.84 11.57
N GLU A 105 -3.89 8.92 11.16
CA GLU A 105 -5.13 9.14 10.43
C GLU A 105 -6.32 8.63 11.24
N ARG A 106 -7.55 9.06 10.94
CA ARG A 106 -8.75 8.64 11.69
C ARG A 106 -9.94 8.51 10.75
N CYS A 107 -10.86 7.61 11.11
CA CYS A 107 -12.16 7.44 10.45
C CYS A 107 -12.03 7.31 8.92
N ARG A 108 -11.27 6.29 8.49
CA ARG A 108 -11.08 5.88 7.10
C ARG A 108 -10.54 4.45 7.06
N SER A 109 -10.87 3.71 6.02
CA SER A 109 -10.24 2.42 5.80
C SER A 109 -8.88 2.62 5.15
N MET A 110 -7.81 2.16 5.82
CA MET A 110 -6.48 2.04 5.25
C MET A 110 -6.23 0.60 4.73
N LYS A 111 -7.30 -0.10 4.36
CA LYS A 111 -7.28 -1.37 3.64
C LYS A 111 -7.63 -1.13 2.16
N HIS A 112 -7.34 -2.11 1.33
CA HIS A 112 -8.04 -2.27 0.06
C HIS A 112 -9.04 -3.40 0.21
N TYR A 113 -10.31 -3.12 -0.08
CA TYR A 113 -11.35 -4.11 -0.27
C TYR A 113 -11.41 -4.49 -1.74
N ILE A 114 -11.54 -5.78 -1.99
CA ILE A 114 -11.66 -6.39 -3.30
C ILE A 114 -13.04 -7.02 -3.36
N GLU A 115 -13.82 -6.58 -4.34
CA GLU A 115 -15.08 -7.22 -4.68
C GLU A 115 -14.82 -8.18 -5.84
N PRO A 116 -14.94 -9.50 -5.61
CA PRO A 116 -14.88 -10.45 -6.70
C PRO A 116 -16.05 -10.29 -7.67
N ARG A 117 -15.88 -10.82 -8.87
CA ARG A 117 -16.92 -10.78 -9.88
C ARG A 117 -18.16 -11.57 -9.43
N PRO A 118 -19.37 -11.08 -9.74
CA PRO A 118 -20.61 -11.66 -9.21
C PRO A 118 -20.96 -13.03 -9.80
N GLU A 119 -20.32 -13.45 -10.89
CA GLU A 119 -20.59 -14.72 -11.57
C GLU A 119 -19.71 -15.86 -11.06
N LEU A 120 -18.75 -15.56 -10.20
CA LEU A 120 -17.84 -16.53 -9.59
C LEU A 120 -18.41 -17.06 -8.27
N ASP A 121 -18.05 -18.29 -7.91
CA ASP A 121 -18.17 -18.76 -6.54
C ASP A 121 -17.06 -18.12 -5.70
N TRP A 122 -17.43 -17.18 -4.83
CA TRP A 122 -16.48 -16.44 -4.00
C TRP A 122 -15.74 -17.35 -3.02
N ALA A 123 -16.31 -18.50 -2.62
CA ALA A 123 -15.66 -19.43 -1.70
C ALA A 123 -14.64 -20.36 -2.40
N ALA A 124 -14.62 -20.36 -3.75
CA ALA A 124 -13.68 -21.09 -4.57
C ALA A 124 -12.48 -20.24 -5.02
N ILE A 125 -12.50 -18.92 -4.75
CA ILE A 125 -11.40 -18.02 -5.11
C ILE A 125 -10.18 -18.33 -4.26
N GLU A 126 -9.06 -18.62 -4.91
CA GLU A 126 -7.80 -18.92 -4.23
C GLU A 126 -7.14 -17.65 -3.70
N ILE A 127 -6.53 -17.77 -2.52
CA ILE A 127 -5.75 -16.73 -1.87
C ILE A 127 -4.29 -17.19 -1.82
N PHE A 128 -3.39 -16.37 -2.34
CA PHE A 128 -1.96 -16.65 -2.46
C PHE A 128 -1.13 -15.77 -1.54
N ALA A 129 0.09 -16.22 -1.23
CA ALA A 129 1.09 -15.43 -0.56
C ALA A 129 1.62 -14.35 -1.52
N PRO A 130 1.45 -13.05 -1.21
CA PRO A 130 1.88 -11.98 -2.12
C PRO A 130 3.40 -11.76 -2.14
N ALA A 131 4.12 -12.30 -1.16
CA ALA A 131 5.57 -12.25 -1.06
C ALA A 131 6.09 -13.52 -0.39
N THR A 132 7.39 -13.81 -0.55
CA THR A 132 8.06 -14.85 0.23
C THR A 132 8.27 -14.35 1.65
N GLY A 133 7.90 -15.16 2.65
CA GLY A 133 7.92 -14.73 4.04
C GLY A 133 7.49 -15.79 5.03
N GLU A 134 7.33 -15.37 6.28
CA GLU A 134 6.89 -16.21 7.39
C GLU A 134 5.51 -15.79 7.89
N LEU A 135 4.60 -16.74 8.04
CA LEU A 135 3.31 -16.53 8.71
C LEU A 135 3.56 -16.27 10.19
N VAL A 136 3.29 -15.05 10.65
CA VAL A 136 3.50 -14.64 12.05
C VAL A 136 2.20 -14.54 12.84
N GLU A 137 1.05 -14.53 12.16
CA GLU A 137 -0.27 -14.63 12.78
C GLU A 137 -1.21 -15.45 11.90
N LEU A 138 -2.04 -16.24 12.57
CA LEU A 138 -3.26 -16.83 12.03
C LEU A 138 -4.32 -16.70 13.13
N ALA A 139 -5.26 -15.78 12.95
CA ALA A 139 -6.28 -15.47 13.95
C ALA A 139 -7.69 -15.66 13.37
N PRO A 140 -8.63 -16.27 14.10
CA PRO A 140 -10.02 -16.34 13.64
C PRO A 140 -10.64 -14.95 13.58
N GLU A 141 -11.49 -14.72 12.59
CA GLU A 141 -12.34 -13.53 12.49
C GLU A 141 -13.81 -13.92 12.44
N TRP A 142 -14.71 -12.93 12.42
CA TRP A 142 -16.15 -13.18 12.32
C TRP A 142 -16.51 -13.98 11.04
N ALA A 143 -15.72 -13.79 9.97
CA ALA A 143 -15.76 -14.55 8.74
C ALA A 143 -14.33 -15.00 8.39
N GLY A 144 -14.08 -16.31 8.45
CA GLY A 144 -12.79 -16.92 8.13
C GLY A 144 -11.69 -16.61 9.14
N ALA A 145 -10.48 -16.40 8.64
CA ALA A 145 -9.30 -16.07 9.42
C ALA A 145 -8.54 -14.89 8.80
N ARG A 146 -7.82 -14.18 9.67
CA ARG A 146 -6.80 -13.19 9.29
C ARG A 146 -5.42 -13.82 9.36
N LEU A 147 -4.68 -13.64 8.28
CA LEU A 147 -3.28 -14.06 8.17
C LEU A 147 -2.41 -12.82 8.21
N ARG A 148 -1.30 -12.89 8.96
CA ARG A 148 -0.26 -11.86 8.94
C ARG A 148 1.05 -12.49 8.50
N LEU A 149 1.57 -12.03 7.37
CA LEU A 149 2.81 -12.47 6.77
C LEU A 149 3.91 -11.43 7.05
N ARG A 150 5.07 -11.88 7.53
CA ARG A 150 6.31 -11.09 7.60
C ARG A 150 7.13 -11.39 6.35
N PRO A 151 7.25 -10.47 5.40
CA PRO A 151 8.08 -10.67 4.21
C PRO A 151 9.56 -10.78 4.57
N GLU A 152 10.29 -11.62 3.84
CA GLU A 152 11.76 -11.75 4.02
C GLU A 152 12.51 -10.49 3.58
N SER A 153 12.04 -9.82 2.53
CA SER A 153 12.65 -8.61 1.98
C SER A 153 12.32 -7.32 2.73
N ALA A 154 11.33 -7.35 3.63
CA ALA A 154 10.87 -6.19 4.40
C ALA A 154 10.36 -6.63 5.80
N PRO A 155 11.25 -7.07 6.69
CA PRO A 155 10.87 -7.63 7.99
C PRO A 155 10.20 -6.63 8.94
N GLU A 156 10.29 -5.33 8.67
CA GLU A 156 9.59 -4.24 9.36
C GLU A 156 8.12 -4.10 8.95
N ARG A 157 7.71 -4.77 7.86
CA ARG A 157 6.35 -4.75 7.34
C ARG A 157 5.58 -6.01 7.67
N ARG A 158 4.26 -5.91 7.67
CA ARG A 158 3.34 -7.05 7.70
C ARG A 158 2.32 -6.93 6.58
N ILE A 159 2.15 -7.99 5.83
CA ILE A 159 1.05 -8.11 4.87
C ILE A 159 -0.07 -8.83 5.60
N VAL A 160 -1.22 -8.17 5.72
CA VAL A 160 -2.38 -8.68 6.45
C VAL A 160 -3.48 -9.00 5.45
N ILE A 161 -3.89 -10.27 5.40
CA ILE A 161 -4.95 -10.75 4.50
C ILE A 161 -6.11 -11.21 5.36
N PHE A 162 -7.30 -10.70 5.10
CA PHE A 162 -8.50 -10.95 5.89
C PHE A 162 -9.43 -11.91 5.16
N HIS A 163 -10.36 -12.51 5.91
CA HIS A 163 -11.42 -13.35 5.37
C HIS A 163 -10.93 -14.53 4.53
N VAL A 164 -9.93 -15.24 5.05
CA VAL A 164 -9.36 -16.42 4.40
C VAL A 164 -9.82 -17.67 5.12
N ARG A 165 -10.24 -18.69 4.36
CA ARG A 165 -10.34 -20.07 4.81
C ARG A 165 -8.99 -20.75 4.53
N PRO A 166 -8.12 -20.94 5.54
CA PRO A 166 -6.74 -21.36 5.29
C PRO A 166 -6.67 -22.80 4.76
N GLU A 167 -5.70 -23.06 3.90
CA GLU A 167 -5.36 -24.41 3.46
C GLU A 167 -4.72 -25.23 4.59
N ALA A 168 -4.89 -26.56 4.54
CA ALA A 168 -4.26 -27.46 5.50
C ALA A 168 -2.74 -27.26 5.52
N GLY A 169 -2.17 -27.15 6.72
CA GLY A 169 -0.74 -26.94 6.92
C GLY A 169 -0.27 -25.48 6.86
N ILE A 170 -1.17 -24.53 6.62
CA ILE A 170 -0.92 -23.10 6.88
C ILE A 170 -1.02 -22.87 8.39
N ALA A 171 0.09 -22.45 9.00
CA ALA A 171 0.22 -22.24 10.44
C ALA A 171 1.29 -21.18 10.74
N VAL A 172 1.23 -20.59 11.94
CA VAL A 172 2.25 -19.64 12.41
C VAL A 172 3.63 -20.30 12.47
N GLY A 173 4.67 -19.55 12.12
CA GLY A 173 6.06 -20.00 12.00
C GLY A 173 6.38 -20.65 10.65
N ARG A 174 5.37 -20.89 9.80
CA ARG A 174 5.58 -21.47 8.47
C ARG A 174 6.13 -20.43 7.51
N ARG A 175 7.23 -20.80 6.85
CA ARG A 175 7.71 -20.11 5.65
C ARG A 175 6.82 -20.45 4.44
N VAL A 176 6.46 -19.44 3.67
CA VAL A 176 5.73 -19.55 2.40
C VAL A 176 6.48 -18.83 1.29
N LEU A 177 6.34 -19.33 0.07
CA LEU A 177 6.89 -18.68 -1.12
C LEU A 177 5.85 -17.73 -1.72
N ALA A 178 6.28 -16.64 -2.36
CA ALA A 178 5.40 -15.85 -3.21
C ALA A 178 4.68 -16.75 -4.22
N GLY A 179 3.36 -16.57 -4.37
CA GLY A 179 2.53 -17.43 -5.22
C GLY A 179 2.14 -18.78 -4.63
N GLN A 180 2.62 -19.13 -3.43
CA GLN A 180 2.08 -20.28 -2.73
C GLN A 180 0.65 -20.01 -2.27
N ARG A 181 -0.28 -20.91 -2.56
CA ARG A 181 -1.65 -20.83 -2.04
C ARG A 181 -1.65 -20.91 -0.52
N LEU A 182 -2.39 -20.00 0.10
CA LEU A 182 -2.63 -19.91 1.54
C LEU A 182 -4.02 -20.43 1.91
N GLY A 183 -4.92 -20.54 0.95
CA GLY A 183 -6.28 -21.01 1.16
C GLY A 183 -7.23 -20.47 0.11
N TRP A 184 -8.45 -20.24 0.54
CA TRP A 184 -9.53 -19.69 -0.26
C TRP A 184 -10.12 -18.47 0.41
N HIS A 185 -10.76 -17.61 -0.35
CA HIS A 185 -11.61 -16.59 0.22
C HIS A 185 -12.77 -17.24 0.99
N GLN A 186 -13.20 -16.59 2.07
CA GLN A 186 -14.15 -17.17 3.01
C GLN A 186 -15.54 -17.41 2.37
N GLY A 187 -16.02 -16.48 1.53
CA GLY A 187 -17.31 -16.61 0.84
C GLY A 187 -17.95 -15.26 0.52
N ALA A 188 -19.19 -15.29 0.04
CA ALA A 188 -19.92 -14.09 -0.40
C ALA A 188 -20.46 -13.22 0.75
N GLU A 189 -20.34 -13.66 2.00
CA GLU A 189 -20.75 -12.91 3.19
C GLU A 189 -19.86 -11.69 3.48
N THR A 190 -18.66 -11.65 2.90
CA THR A 190 -17.67 -10.60 3.10
C THR A 190 -16.93 -10.27 1.81
N LEU A 191 -16.38 -9.07 1.74
CA LEU A 191 -15.38 -8.73 0.73
C LEU A 191 -14.04 -9.35 1.13
N SER A 192 -13.16 -9.55 0.15
CA SER A 192 -11.76 -9.82 0.47
C SER A 192 -11.09 -8.49 0.80
N ASP A 193 -10.18 -8.45 1.78
CA ASP A 193 -9.40 -7.24 2.01
C ASP A 193 -7.96 -7.53 2.45
N ILE A 194 -7.12 -6.53 2.21
CA ILE A 194 -5.69 -6.57 2.44
C ILE A 194 -5.17 -5.24 3.00
N ALA A 195 -4.20 -5.31 3.91
CA ALA A 195 -3.50 -4.15 4.45
C ALA A 195 -1.99 -4.39 4.52
N ILE A 196 -1.24 -3.28 4.50
CA ILE A 196 0.20 -3.28 4.78
C ILE A 196 0.43 -2.49 6.05
N GLU A 197 0.96 -3.15 7.07
CA GLU A 197 1.41 -2.50 8.30
C GLU A 197 2.91 -2.26 8.24
N VAL A 198 3.35 -1.09 8.69
CA VAL A 198 4.76 -0.82 9.00
C VAL A 198 4.89 -0.61 10.48
N LEU A 199 5.68 -1.45 11.15
CA LEU A 199 5.70 -1.53 12.62
C LEU A 199 6.59 -0.45 13.26
N GLU A 200 7.68 -0.09 12.60
CA GLU A 200 8.71 0.82 13.12
C GLU A 200 8.99 2.00 12.16
N PRO A 201 9.53 3.13 12.67
CA PRO A 201 9.68 3.49 14.10
C PRO A 201 8.34 3.84 14.77
N THR A 202 7.28 3.99 13.98
CA THR A 202 5.92 4.19 14.47
C THR A 202 4.96 3.48 13.53
N TYR A 203 3.97 2.81 14.14
CA TYR A 203 2.94 2.10 13.41
C TYR A 203 2.25 3.02 12.39
N ARG A 204 2.25 2.58 11.14
CA ARG A 204 1.51 3.22 10.04
C ARG A 204 1.01 2.18 9.05
N LEU A 205 0.07 2.60 8.22
CA LEU A 205 -0.47 1.78 7.13
C LEU A 205 -0.03 2.33 5.77
N GLU A 206 0.28 1.42 4.84
CA GLU A 206 0.67 1.73 3.45
C GLU A 206 -0.29 1.05 2.47
N SER A 207 -0.39 1.57 1.24
CA SER A 207 -1.18 0.96 0.17
C SER A 207 -0.51 -0.34 -0.29
N TYR A 208 -1.29 -1.43 -0.41
CA TYR A 208 -0.81 -2.68 -1.01
C TYR A 208 -0.39 -2.49 -2.48
N PHE A 209 -1.18 -1.70 -3.22
CA PHE A 209 -0.97 -1.53 -4.66
C PHE A 209 0.26 -0.67 -5.00
N GLU A 210 0.65 0.24 -4.11
CA GLU A 210 1.90 1.02 -4.28
C GLU A 210 3.16 0.16 -4.13
N LEU A 211 3.04 -1.05 -3.54
CA LEU A 211 4.16 -1.96 -3.28
C LEU A 211 4.25 -3.14 -4.26
N LEU A 212 3.41 -3.16 -5.30
CA LEU A 212 3.50 -4.15 -6.38
C LEU A 212 4.90 -4.18 -7.01
N ASP A 213 5.28 -5.30 -7.62
CA ASP A 213 6.39 -5.34 -8.56
C ASP A 213 5.91 -5.01 -9.99
N ARG A 214 6.84 -4.92 -10.95
CA ARG A 214 6.50 -4.60 -12.34
C ARG A 214 5.56 -5.65 -12.97
N SER A 215 5.79 -6.93 -12.69
CA SER A 215 5.02 -8.01 -13.29
C SER A 215 3.58 -8.00 -12.80
N VAL A 216 3.37 -7.86 -11.48
CA VAL A 216 2.04 -7.79 -10.88
C VAL A 216 1.33 -6.50 -11.29
N ARG A 217 2.03 -5.35 -11.36
CA ARG A 217 1.45 -4.11 -11.91
C ARG A 217 0.92 -4.29 -13.33
N ALA A 218 1.64 -5.01 -14.18
CA ALA A 218 1.22 -5.24 -15.56
C ALA A 218 -0.12 -6.01 -15.63
N GLU A 219 -0.36 -6.95 -14.71
CA GLU A 219 -1.63 -7.68 -14.63
C GLU A 219 -2.82 -6.74 -14.33
N TYR A 220 -2.64 -5.78 -13.43
CA TYR A 220 -3.66 -4.78 -13.11
C TYR A 220 -3.80 -3.70 -14.19
N ALA A 221 -2.70 -3.29 -14.81
CA ALA A 221 -2.69 -2.35 -15.94
C ALA A 221 -3.46 -2.90 -17.15
N ALA A 222 -3.29 -4.19 -17.45
CA ALA A 222 -4.07 -4.89 -18.47
C ALA A 222 -5.58 -4.80 -18.18
N ARG A 223 -5.97 -4.66 -16.91
CA ARG A 223 -7.36 -4.51 -16.47
C ARG A 223 -7.81 -3.07 -16.23
N GLY A 224 -7.02 -2.08 -16.64
CA GLY A 224 -7.40 -0.66 -16.59
C GLY A 224 -6.89 0.13 -15.38
N ILE A 225 -6.03 -0.44 -14.54
CA ILE A 225 -5.33 0.30 -13.47
C ILE A 225 -3.89 0.56 -13.94
N ALA A 226 -3.72 1.61 -14.75
CA ALA A 226 -2.41 1.95 -15.30
C ALA A 226 -1.44 2.45 -14.22
N ASP A 227 -1.95 3.24 -13.26
CA ASP A 227 -1.19 3.75 -12.13
C ASP A 227 -1.79 3.22 -10.81
N PRO A 228 -1.04 2.46 -9.99
CA PRO A 228 -1.48 2.09 -8.64
C PRO A 228 -1.87 3.27 -7.75
N GLY A 229 -1.35 4.47 -8.01
CA GLY A 229 -1.76 5.70 -7.34
C GLY A 229 -3.25 6.03 -7.53
N ASP A 230 -3.88 5.55 -8.60
CA ASP A 230 -5.34 5.67 -8.80
C ASP A 230 -6.14 4.87 -7.77
N LEU A 231 -5.53 3.89 -7.10
CA LEU A 231 -6.12 3.17 -5.99
C LEU A 231 -5.86 3.86 -4.64
N VAL A 232 -5.32 5.07 -4.63
CA VAL A 232 -5.06 5.83 -3.40
C VAL A 232 -5.87 7.11 -3.43
N ARG A 233 -6.73 7.32 -2.43
CA ARG A 233 -7.22 8.66 -2.10
C ARG A 233 -6.16 9.30 -1.22
N SER A 234 -5.72 10.51 -1.56
CA SER A 234 -4.70 11.18 -0.76
C SER A 234 -5.25 11.55 0.62
N ARG A 235 -4.35 11.69 1.60
CA ARG A 235 -4.74 12.14 2.93
C ARG A 235 -5.47 13.49 2.88
N ALA A 236 -4.94 14.45 2.12
CA ALA A 236 -5.54 15.78 1.98
C ALA A 236 -6.94 15.72 1.36
N GLN A 237 -7.15 14.86 0.35
CA GLN A 237 -8.47 14.64 -0.25
C GLN A 237 -9.46 14.08 0.77
N ARG A 238 -9.06 13.08 1.57
CA ARG A 238 -9.92 12.53 2.61
C ARG A 238 -10.15 13.52 3.76
N ASP A 239 -9.15 14.28 4.16
CA ASP A 239 -9.28 15.29 5.22
C ASP A 239 -10.19 16.46 4.78
N ALA A 240 -10.25 16.77 3.47
CA ALA A 240 -11.19 17.73 2.90
C ALA A 240 -12.63 17.19 2.78
N GLN A 241 -12.82 15.86 2.84
CA GLN A 241 -14.12 15.18 2.80
C GLN A 241 -14.19 14.11 3.90
N PRO A 242 -14.17 14.54 5.17
CA PRO A 242 -14.03 13.64 6.31
C PRO A 242 -15.27 12.75 6.45
N LEU A 243 -15.03 11.50 6.84
CA LEU A 243 -16.10 10.59 7.25
C LEU A 243 -16.41 10.79 8.72
N ARG A 244 -17.62 10.39 9.11
CA ARG A 244 -18.13 10.29 10.47
C ARG A 244 -18.15 8.82 10.87
N CYS A 245 -17.67 8.52 12.07
CA CYS A 245 -17.61 7.17 12.59
C CYS A 245 -18.30 7.05 13.95
N ALA A 246 -18.93 5.90 14.20
CA ALA A 246 -19.34 5.44 15.52
C ALA A 246 -18.60 4.14 15.85
N GLY A 247 -17.51 4.24 16.61
CA GLY A 247 -16.54 3.15 16.71
C GLY A 247 -15.82 2.97 15.37
N ASP A 248 -15.81 1.74 14.87
CA ASP A 248 -15.25 1.38 13.56
C ASP A 248 -16.24 1.58 12.39
N ARG A 249 -17.52 1.79 12.67
CA ARG A 249 -18.55 1.92 11.64
C ARG A 249 -18.58 3.32 11.02
N PHE A 250 -18.56 3.38 9.70
CA PHE A 250 -18.87 4.61 8.95
C PHE A 250 -20.37 4.96 9.02
N LEU A 251 -20.67 6.24 9.22
CA LEU A 251 -22.03 6.77 9.31
C LEU A 251 -22.49 7.47 8.03
N ASP A 252 -21.58 7.69 7.10
CA ASP A 252 -21.85 8.32 5.81
C ASP A 252 -22.25 7.27 4.77
N PRO A 253 -23.05 7.67 3.75
CA PRO A 253 -23.36 6.78 2.64
C PRO A 253 -22.10 6.37 1.89
N ALA A 254 -22.14 5.20 1.25
CA ALA A 254 -21.06 4.73 0.39
C ALA A 254 -20.78 5.75 -0.73
N ASP A 255 -19.52 6.14 -0.87
CA ASP A 255 -19.04 7.01 -1.95
C ASP A 255 -18.65 6.13 -3.16
N PRO A 256 -19.34 6.23 -4.31
CA PRO A 256 -18.99 5.45 -5.49
C PRO A 256 -17.55 5.70 -5.97
N SER A 257 -16.98 6.88 -5.71
CA SER A 257 -15.61 7.22 -6.09
C SER A 257 -14.54 6.53 -5.23
N ASP A 258 -14.94 5.88 -4.13
CA ASP A 258 -14.06 4.99 -3.38
C ASP A 258 -13.81 3.66 -4.09
N TRP A 259 -14.46 3.37 -5.22
CA TRP A 259 -14.26 2.16 -6.01
C TRP A 259 -13.67 2.44 -7.39
N ILE A 260 -12.77 1.54 -7.83
CA ILE A 260 -12.26 1.48 -9.20
C ILE A 260 -12.64 0.13 -9.79
N ALA A 261 -13.39 0.15 -10.90
CA ALA A 261 -13.78 -1.05 -11.61
C ALA A 261 -12.64 -1.56 -12.50
N LEU A 262 -12.47 -2.88 -12.58
CA LEU A 262 -11.50 -3.52 -13.45
C LEU A 262 -12.20 -4.02 -14.71
N ARG A 263 -11.54 -3.86 -15.86
CA ARG A 263 -12.05 -4.33 -17.14
C ARG A 263 -12.12 -5.87 -17.18
N PRO A 264 -13.18 -6.46 -17.75
CA PRO A 264 -13.21 -7.88 -18.09
C PRO A 264 -12.07 -8.22 -19.06
N ILE A 265 -11.55 -9.45 -18.99
CA ILE A 265 -10.50 -9.92 -19.92
C ILE A 265 -11.01 -9.96 -21.37
N ASP A 266 -12.30 -10.24 -21.55
CA ASP A 266 -12.92 -10.38 -22.87
C ASP A 266 -13.41 -9.04 -23.44
N ALA A 267 -13.20 -7.93 -22.73
CA ALA A 267 -13.46 -6.61 -23.25
C ALA A 267 -12.27 -6.19 -24.12
N GLU A 268 -12.42 -6.22 -25.45
CA GLU A 268 -11.43 -5.69 -26.38
C GLU A 268 -10.95 -4.31 -25.91
N ALA A 269 -9.63 -4.11 -25.90
CA ALA A 269 -9.05 -2.80 -25.65
C ALA A 269 -9.55 -1.82 -26.72
N PRO A 270 -9.92 -0.58 -26.35
CA PRO A 270 -10.34 0.44 -27.31
C PRO A 270 -9.22 0.83 -28.27
#